data_AF-A0A819U264-F1
#
_entry.id   AF-A0A819U264-F1
#
_cell.length_a   1.000
_cell.length_b   1.000
_cell.length_c   1.000
_cell.angle_alpha   90.00
_cell.angle_beta   90.00
_cell.angle_gamma   90.00
#
_symmetry.space_group_name_H-M   'P 1'
#
loop_
_entity.id
_entity.type
_entity.pdbx_description
1 polymer ?
#
loop_
_entity_poly.entity_id
_entity_poly.type
_entity_poly.pdbx_seq_one_letter_code
_entity_poly.pdbx_strand_id
1 'polypeptide(L)'
;MDKHMSEVDNESIIIRNASNFWRYHNKYGFDLTRQNDHQTCFSIRLETTTMPIDIDPTRPAVVIFDKQNFFIYPALRSHDTGVAASKQLLQFAIPAARKADIQIIWVNWGFTEDDIEQAASALKRVFARELISESKKNSASSETIYKGLISEIGNIILPSGEHINMGRLLMRDT
;
A
#
# COMPACT_ATOMS: atom_id res chain seq x y z
N MET A 1 -10.73 10.63 -59.21
CA MET A 1 -11.96 10.74 -58.39
C MET A 1 -11.54 10.42 -56.97
N ASP A 2 -11.38 11.49 -56.20
CA ASP A 2 -10.65 11.54 -54.96
C ASP A 2 -11.34 10.78 -53.82
N LYS A 3 -10.51 10.04 -53.07
CA LYS A 3 -10.81 9.64 -51.71
C LYS A 3 -10.85 10.91 -50.85
N HIS A 4 -12.03 11.27 -50.36
CA HIS A 4 -12.17 12.03 -49.13
C HIS A 4 -12.87 11.14 -48.11
N MET A 5 -12.07 10.30 -47.46
CA MET A 5 -12.40 9.78 -46.15
C MET A 5 -12.19 10.96 -45.20
N SER A 6 -13.29 11.61 -44.81
CA SER A 6 -13.27 12.65 -43.79
C SER A 6 -12.70 12.07 -42.51
N GLU A 7 -11.58 12.64 -42.07
CA GLU A 7 -10.96 12.42 -40.77
C GLU A 7 -12.01 12.73 -39.69
N VAL A 8 -12.50 11.69 -39.02
CA VAL A 8 -13.40 11.87 -37.87
C VAL A 8 -12.51 12.37 -36.73
N ASP A 9 -12.61 13.66 -36.48
CA ASP A 9 -11.90 14.35 -35.43
C ASP A 9 -12.20 13.70 -34.06
N ASN A 10 -11.15 13.60 -33.25
CA ASN A 10 -11.02 12.64 -32.18
C ASN A 10 -11.59 13.23 -30.88
N GLU A 11 -12.92 13.39 -30.80
CA GLU A 11 -13.58 14.04 -29.66
C GLU A 11 -13.23 13.36 -28.32
N SER A 12 -12.48 14.08 -27.48
CA SER A 12 -12.22 13.69 -26.11
C SER A 12 -13.46 13.94 -25.26
N ILE A 13 -13.86 12.99 -24.43
CA ILE A 13 -14.94 13.19 -23.46
C ILE A 13 -14.35 13.75 -22.17
N ILE A 14 -14.83 14.92 -21.74
CA ILE A 14 -14.47 15.49 -20.44
C ILE A 14 -15.40 14.92 -19.37
N ILE A 15 -14.82 14.29 -18.36
CA ILE A 15 -15.53 13.73 -17.21
C ILE A 15 -15.33 14.69 -16.03
N ARG A 16 -16.44 15.11 -15.38
CA ARG A 16 -16.51 16.01 -14.20
C ARG A 16 -16.52 17.51 -14.55
N ASN A 17 -15.73 18.37 -13.88
CA ASN A 17 -15.87 19.83 -13.94
C ASN A 17 -14.56 20.52 -14.31
N ALA A 18 -14.61 21.82 -14.63
CA ALA A 18 -13.46 22.57 -15.15
C ALA A 18 -12.22 22.60 -14.23
N SER A 19 -12.36 22.41 -12.91
CA SER A 19 -11.23 22.43 -11.97
C SER A 19 -10.69 21.05 -11.61
N ASN A 20 -11.46 19.99 -11.85
CA ASN A 20 -11.07 18.62 -11.61
C ASN A 20 -11.80 17.73 -12.61
N PHE A 21 -11.11 17.40 -13.69
CA PHE A 21 -11.63 16.58 -14.78
C PHE A 21 -10.62 15.54 -15.22
N TRP A 22 -11.13 14.51 -15.89
CA TRP A 22 -10.35 13.57 -16.68
C TRP A 22 -10.79 13.71 -18.13
N ARG A 23 -9.85 13.56 -19.07
CA ARG A 23 -10.18 13.44 -20.48
C ARG A 23 -10.10 11.97 -20.89
N TYR A 24 -11.12 11.49 -21.57
CA TYR A 24 -11.15 10.14 -22.11
C TYR A 24 -11.07 10.18 -23.63
N HIS A 25 -10.18 9.38 -24.19
CA HIS A 25 -10.09 9.09 -25.61
C HIS A 25 -10.25 7.59 -25.85
N ASN A 26 -11.09 7.22 -26.80
CA ASN A 26 -11.32 5.81 -27.16
C ASN A 26 -10.05 5.06 -27.58
N LYS A 27 -9.09 5.77 -28.20
CA LYS A 27 -7.85 5.19 -28.72
C LYS A 27 -6.67 5.33 -27.76
N TYR A 28 -6.65 6.37 -26.93
CA TYR A 28 -5.46 6.74 -26.14
C TYR A 28 -5.64 6.55 -24.63
N GLY A 29 -6.85 6.22 -24.17
CA GLY A 29 -7.12 6.00 -22.75
C GLY A 29 -7.47 7.27 -22.00
N PHE A 30 -7.07 7.32 -20.73
CA PHE A 30 -7.41 8.42 -19.82
C PHE A 30 -6.24 9.38 -19.65
N ASP A 31 -6.50 10.67 -19.85
CA ASP A 31 -5.62 11.75 -19.45
C ASP A 31 -6.10 12.33 -18.11
N LEU A 32 -5.30 12.09 -17.07
CA LEU A 32 -5.50 12.59 -15.71
C LEU A 32 -4.60 13.78 -15.39
N THR A 33 -3.84 14.28 -16.36
CA THR A 33 -2.92 15.41 -16.20
C THR A 33 -3.67 16.68 -15.85
N ARG A 34 -4.97 16.80 -16.18
CA ARG A 34 -5.82 18.01 -16.03
C ARG A 34 -5.08 19.27 -16.44
N GLN A 35 -4.43 19.22 -17.61
CA GLN A 35 -3.82 20.36 -18.27
C GLN A 35 -4.89 21.16 -19.00
N ASN A 36 -4.87 22.48 -18.90
CA ASN A 36 -5.61 23.32 -19.84
C ASN A 36 -4.84 23.40 -21.16
N ASP A 37 -5.52 23.63 -22.27
CA ASP A 37 -4.93 23.56 -23.62
C ASP A 37 -3.77 24.55 -23.85
N HIS A 38 -3.56 25.49 -22.93
CA HIS A 38 -2.48 26.47 -22.94
C HIS A 38 -1.25 26.09 -22.08
N GLN A 39 -1.25 24.94 -21.41
CA GLN A 39 -0.20 24.56 -20.46
C GLN A 39 0.52 23.29 -20.91
N THR A 40 1.72 23.44 -21.49
CA THR A 40 2.61 22.31 -21.75
C THR A 40 3.29 21.89 -20.45
N CYS A 41 2.90 20.75 -19.89
CA CYS A 41 3.62 20.14 -18.76
C CYS A 41 4.03 18.70 -19.12
N PHE A 42 5.15 18.27 -18.57
CA PHE A 42 5.66 16.90 -18.71
C PHE A 42 4.61 15.90 -18.17
N SER A 43 4.20 14.95 -19.02
CA SER A 43 3.31 13.86 -18.64
C SER A 43 4.04 12.52 -18.71
N ILE A 44 3.63 11.59 -17.85
CA ILE A 44 4.10 10.21 -17.85
C ILE A 44 2.93 9.32 -18.28
N ARG A 45 3.15 8.50 -19.31
CA ARG A 45 2.21 7.46 -19.71
C ARG A 45 2.45 6.18 -18.90
N LEU A 46 1.41 5.70 -18.25
CA LEU A 46 1.36 4.40 -17.59
C LEU A 46 0.58 3.43 -18.46
N GLU A 47 1.28 2.41 -18.98
CA GLU A 47 0.64 1.29 -19.66
C GLU A 47 -0.04 0.40 -18.62
N THR A 48 -1.34 0.13 -18.82
CA THR A 48 -2.14 -0.74 -17.94
C THR A 48 -2.74 -1.90 -18.72
N THR A 49 -3.35 -2.86 -18.03
CA THR A 49 -3.95 -4.04 -18.67
C THR A 49 -5.24 -3.74 -19.45
N THR A 50 -5.89 -2.59 -19.21
CA THR A 50 -7.14 -2.23 -19.86
C THR A 50 -6.95 -1.05 -20.81
N MET A 51 -6.47 0.09 -20.31
CA MET A 51 -6.21 1.29 -21.10
C MET A 51 -5.04 2.10 -20.53
N PRO A 52 -4.24 2.76 -21.38
CA PRO A 52 -3.19 3.65 -20.90
C PRO A 52 -3.74 4.82 -20.08
N ILE A 53 -2.92 5.32 -19.16
CA ILE A 53 -3.23 6.49 -18.34
C ILE A 53 -2.08 7.48 -18.39
N ASP A 54 -2.37 8.73 -18.73
CA ASP A 54 -1.40 9.83 -18.67
C ASP A 54 -1.56 10.59 -17.35
N ILE A 55 -0.45 10.81 -16.65
CA ILE A 55 -0.40 11.53 -15.37
C ILE A 55 0.60 12.69 -15.43
N ASP A 56 0.27 13.77 -14.72
CA ASP A 56 1.23 14.80 -14.33
C ASP A 56 1.90 14.34 -13.02
N PRO A 57 3.21 14.03 -13.00
CA PRO A 57 3.86 13.42 -11.84
C PRO A 57 3.85 14.29 -10.57
N THR A 58 3.57 15.59 -10.69
CA THR A 58 3.48 16.51 -9.53
C THR A 58 2.18 16.38 -8.73
N ARG A 59 1.20 15.63 -9.25
CA ARG A 59 -0.16 15.54 -8.69
C ARG A 59 -0.47 14.24 -7.93
N PRO A 60 0.00 13.04 -8.36
CA PRO A 60 -0.26 11.81 -7.64
C PRO A 60 0.78 11.57 -6.54
N ALA A 61 0.49 10.56 -5.71
CA ALA A 61 1.44 9.97 -4.78
C ALA A 61 1.41 8.44 -4.92
N VAL A 62 2.54 7.78 -4.68
CA VAL A 62 2.63 6.34 -4.46
C VAL A 62 2.38 6.06 -2.99
N VAL A 63 1.28 5.37 -2.67
CA VAL A 63 0.95 5.00 -1.29
C VAL A 63 1.27 3.53 -1.05
N ILE A 64 2.14 3.25 -0.08
CA ILE A 64 2.59 1.90 0.27
C ILE A 64 1.94 1.52 1.60
N PHE A 65 1.03 0.56 1.54
CA PHE A 65 0.26 0.08 2.69
C PHE A 65 0.92 -1.11 3.36
N ASP A 66 1.09 -1.02 4.69
CA ASP A 66 1.36 -2.12 5.62
C ASP A 66 2.48 -3.08 5.22
N LYS A 67 3.55 -2.55 4.61
CA LYS A 67 4.79 -3.30 4.32
C LYS A 67 5.75 -3.35 5.53
N GLN A 68 5.20 -3.43 6.73
CA GLN A 68 5.94 -3.58 7.99
C GLN A 68 6.40 -5.03 8.21
N ASN A 69 7.49 -5.21 8.96
CA ASN A 69 8.15 -6.51 9.18
C ASN A 69 7.18 -7.60 9.65
N PHE A 70 6.19 -7.28 10.48
CA PHE A 70 5.19 -8.25 10.94
C PHE A 70 4.51 -9.01 9.80
N PHE A 71 4.24 -8.37 8.66
CA PHE A 71 3.54 -9.01 7.54
C PHE A 71 4.46 -9.70 6.53
N ILE A 72 5.76 -9.36 6.51
CA ILE A 72 6.68 -9.77 5.44
C ILE A 72 7.89 -10.57 5.93
N TYR A 73 8.24 -10.48 7.21
CA TYR A 73 9.43 -11.15 7.74
C TYR A 73 9.12 -12.62 8.02
N PRO A 74 9.83 -13.59 7.40
CA PRO A 74 9.48 -15.01 7.47
C PRO A 74 9.41 -15.58 8.90
N ALA A 75 10.21 -15.06 9.83
CA ALA A 75 10.18 -15.52 11.22
C ALA A 75 8.92 -15.07 11.98
N LEU A 76 8.24 -14.01 11.53
CA LEU A 76 6.98 -13.54 12.11
C LEU A 76 5.79 -14.11 11.34
N ARG A 77 5.81 -14.00 10.00
CA ARG A 77 4.81 -14.56 9.10
C ARG A 77 5.44 -14.97 7.78
N SER A 78 5.22 -16.22 7.39
CA SER A 78 5.55 -16.67 6.03
C SER A 78 4.52 -16.12 5.04
N HIS A 79 4.97 -15.29 4.11
CA HIS A 79 4.12 -14.63 3.12
C HIS A 79 4.88 -14.33 1.82
N ASP A 80 5.20 -15.38 1.05
CA ASP A 80 6.08 -15.32 -0.13
C ASP A 80 5.64 -14.29 -1.17
N THR A 81 4.33 -14.16 -1.42
CA THR A 81 3.79 -13.16 -2.35
C THR A 81 4.03 -11.73 -1.85
N GLY A 82 4.05 -11.54 -0.53
CA GLY A 82 4.32 -10.27 0.13
C GLY A 82 5.79 -9.88 -0.01
N VAL A 83 6.68 -10.85 0.18
CA VAL A 83 8.13 -10.71 -0.06
C VAL A 83 8.41 -10.39 -1.53
N ALA A 84 7.79 -11.13 -2.46
CA ALA A 84 7.95 -10.89 -3.89
C ALA A 84 7.46 -9.48 -4.29
N ALA A 85 6.30 -9.05 -3.79
CA ALA A 85 5.80 -7.70 -4.01
C ALA A 85 6.74 -6.63 -3.45
N SER A 86 7.31 -6.83 -2.26
CA SER A 86 8.31 -5.91 -1.68
C SER A 86 9.56 -5.81 -2.54
N LYS A 87 10.03 -6.92 -3.14
CA LYS A 87 11.16 -6.88 -4.09
C LYS A 87 10.84 -6.03 -5.32
N GLN A 88 9.67 -6.21 -5.92
CA GLN A 88 9.23 -5.40 -7.07
C GLN A 88 9.13 -3.91 -6.73
N LEU A 89 8.59 -3.61 -5.55
CA LEU A 89 8.47 -2.24 -5.05
C LEU A 89 9.84 -1.56 -4.90
N LEU A 90 10.81 -2.24 -4.30
CA LEU A 90 12.17 -1.74 -4.09
C LEU A 90 12.95 -1.63 -5.40
N GLN A 91 12.76 -2.57 -6.33
CA GLN A 91 13.51 -2.62 -7.58
C GLN A 91 12.98 -1.62 -8.62
N PHE A 92 11.67 -1.43 -8.71
CA PHE A 92 11.05 -0.70 -9.82
C PHE A 92 10.26 0.52 -9.37
N ALA A 93 9.25 0.33 -8.52
CA ALA A 93 8.28 1.39 -8.25
C ALA A 93 8.87 2.57 -7.46
N ILE A 94 9.60 2.29 -6.38
CA ILE A 94 10.22 3.36 -5.56
C ILE A 94 11.28 4.13 -6.36
N PRO A 95 12.22 3.48 -7.08
CA PRO A 95 13.18 4.21 -7.92
C PRO A 95 12.51 5.04 -9.01
N ALA A 96 11.50 4.50 -9.70
CA ALA A 96 10.79 5.21 -10.75
C ALA A 96 10.05 6.45 -10.20
N ALA A 97 9.33 6.29 -9.08
CA ALA A 97 8.63 7.39 -8.42
C ALA A 97 9.61 8.49 -7.97
N ARG A 98 10.73 8.12 -7.35
CA ARG A 98 11.78 9.08 -6.95
C ARG A 98 12.39 9.81 -8.15
N LYS A 99 12.65 9.11 -9.25
CA LYS A 99 13.19 9.71 -10.47
C LYS A 99 12.22 10.71 -11.10
N ALA A 100 10.92 10.48 -10.96
CA ALA A 100 9.85 11.34 -11.45
C ALA A 100 9.41 12.42 -10.44
N ASP A 101 10.07 12.53 -9.29
CA ASP A 101 9.69 13.41 -8.18
C ASP A 101 8.25 13.21 -7.68
N ILE A 102 7.73 11.97 -7.80
CA ILE A 102 6.42 11.59 -7.29
C ILE A 102 6.53 11.35 -5.78
N GLN A 103 5.63 11.95 -5.01
CA GLN A 103 5.55 11.77 -3.57
C GLN A 103 5.34 10.29 -3.22
N ILE A 104 6.11 9.76 -2.26
CA ILE A 104 5.94 8.39 -1.74
C ILE A 104 5.47 8.49 -0.29
N ILE A 105 4.32 7.88 0.01
CA ILE A 105 3.70 7.87 1.34
C ILE A 105 3.71 6.44 1.85
N TRP A 106 4.34 6.23 3.00
CA TRP A 106 4.28 4.95 3.72
C TRP A 106 3.22 5.04 4.80
N VAL A 107 2.27 4.11 4.76
CA VAL A 107 1.23 4.01 5.78
C VAL A 107 1.41 2.66 6.45
N ASN A 108 1.61 2.69 7.75
CA ASN A 108 1.66 1.49 8.57
C ASN A 108 0.60 1.57 9.66
N TRP A 109 -0.03 0.43 9.88
CA TRP A 109 -0.91 0.23 11.00
C TRP A 109 -0.14 -0.02 12.30
N GLY A 110 -0.57 0.62 13.38
CA GLY A 110 -0.03 0.40 14.72
C GLY A 110 -0.85 1.14 15.77
N PHE A 111 -0.94 0.57 16.97
CA PHE A 111 -1.69 1.12 18.09
C PHE A 111 -0.78 1.84 19.09
N THR A 112 -1.31 2.86 19.75
CA THR A 112 -0.79 3.37 21.02
C THR A 112 -1.42 2.63 22.21
N GLU A 113 -0.89 2.87 23.41
CA GLU A 113 -1.53 2.40 24.64
C GLU A 113 -2.94 2.99 24.80
N ASP A 114 -3.12 4.27 24.51
CA ASP A 114 -4.43 4.93 24.57
C ASP A 114 -5.44 4.29 23.59
N ASP A 115 -5.01 3.91 22.38
CA ASP A 115 -5.86 3.23 21.40
C ASP A 115 -6.36 1.87 21.95
N ILE A 116 -5.51 1.16 22.70
CA ILE A 116 -5.86 -0.11 23.34
C ILE A 116 -6.82 0.12 24.49
N GLU A 117 -6.54 1.10 25.35
CA GLU A 117 -7.39 1.40 26.50
C GLU A 117 -8.80 1.75 26.05
N GLN A 118 -8.92 2.57 24.99
CA GLN A 118 -10.19 3.04 24.44
C GLN A 118 -10.83 2.06 23.43
N ALA A 119 -10.14 0.97 23.08
CA ALA A 119 -10.65 -0.02 22.13
C ALA A 119 -12.01 -0.60 22.57
N ALA A 120 -12.95 -0.68 21.63
CA ALA A 120 -14.24 -1.31 21.85
C ALA A 120 -14.08 -2.78 22.32
N SER A 121 -14.98 -3.28 23.17
CA SER A 121 -14.90 -4.64 23.70
C SER A 121 -14.85 -5.73 22.61
N ALA A 122 -15.47 -5.48 21.46
CA ALA A 122 -15.39 -6.38 20.30
C ALA A 122 -13.96 -6.46 19.74
N LEU A 123 -13.26 -5.33 19.66
CA LEU A 123 -11.88 -5.22 19.22
C LEU A 123 -10.95 -5.92 20.21
N LYS A 124 -11.10 -5.63 21.51
CA LYS A 124 -10.39 -6.32 22.61
C LYS A 124 -10.64 -7.83 22.58
N ARG A 125 -11.86 -8.30 22.31
CA ARG A 125 -12.19 -9.73 22.19
C ARG A 125 -11.52 -10.40 20.99
N VAL A 126 -11.50 -9.76 19.83
CA VAL A 126 -10.83 -10.29 18.63
C VAL A 126 -9.32 -10.45 18.89
N PHE A 127 -8.75 -9.56 19.70
CA PHE A 127 -7.32 -9.55 20.00
C PHE A 127 -6.93 -10.39 21.23
N ALA A 128 -7.82 -10.55 22.21
CA ALA A 128 -7.64 -11.43 23.38
C ALA A 128 -8.10 -12.88 23.12
N ARG A 129 -8.21 -13.30 21.85
CA ARG A 129 -8.76 -14.62 21.49
C ARG A 129 -7.98 -15.76 22.14
N GLU A 130 -6.67 -15.61 22.31
CA GLU A 130 -5.84 -16.62 22.97
C GLU A 130 -6.02 -16.63 24.50
N LEU A 131 -6.11 -15.49 25.17
CA LEU A 131 -6.41 -15.40 26.62
C LEU A 131 -7.76 -16.07 26.96
N ILE A 132 -8.75 -15.93 26.07
CA ILE A 132 -10.06 -16.60 26.19
C ILE A 132 -9.94 -18.11 25.89
N SER A 133 -8.93 -18.53 25.13
CA SER A 133 -8.69 -19.95 24.81
C SER A 133 -7.86 -20.68 25.85
N GLU A 134 -6.85 -20.01 26.44
CA GLU A 134 -6.03 -20.49 27.55
C GLU A 134 -6.89 -20.71 28.81
N SER A 135 -7.87 -19.83 29.04
CA SER A 135 -8.88 -20.04 30.10
C SER A 135 -9.86 -21.19 29.82
N LYS A 136 -9.85 -21.79 28.62
CA LYS A 136 -10.82 -22.81 28.18
C LYS A 136 -10.26 -24.21 27.92
N LYS A 137 -8.94 -24.47 27.94
CA LYS A 137 -8.40 -25.82 27.67
C LYS A 137 -7.17 -26.22 28.49
N ASN A 138 -7.34 -27.30 29.26
CA ASN A 138 -6.40 -28.42 29.35
C ASN A 138 -6.13 -28.95 27.92
N SER A 139 -4.88 -29.33 27.63
CA SER A 139 -4.35 -29.98 26.40
C SER A 139 -3.84 -29.07 25.26
N ALA A 140 -2.51 -29.13 25.12
CA ALA A 140 -1.66 -28.94 23.94
C ALA A 140 -2.31 -28.28 22.71
N SER A 141 -2.13 -26.97 22.58
CA SER A 141 -2.26 -26.27 21.31
C SER A 141 -0.89 -25.82 20.83
N SER A 142 -0.62 -26.09 19.54
CA SER A 142 0.51 -25.63 18.73
C SER A 142 1.07 -24.29 19.19
N GLU A 143 2.40 -24.19 19.33
CA GLU A 143 3.14 -22.93 19.55
C GLU A 143 2.96 -22.00 18.35
N THR A 144 1.84 -21.28 18.30
CA THR A 144 1.67 -20.15 17.40
C THR A 144 2.38 -18.95 18.02
N ILE A 145 3.35 -18.36 17.30
CA ILE A 145 4.02 -17.10 17.68
C ILE A 145 2.98 -15.98 17.90
N TYR A 146 1.82 -16.09 17.24
CA TYR A 146 0.76 -15.11 17.30
C TYR A 146 -0.15 -15.34 18.50
N LYS A 147 0.13 -14.69 19.65
CA LYS A 147 -0.72 -14.76 20.85
C LYS A 147 -1.86 -13.74 20.93
N GLY A 148 -2.20 -13.16 19.77
CA GLY A 148 -3.08 -11.98 19.68
C GLY A 148 -2.29 -10.70 19.43
N LEU A 149 -2.99 -9.64 19.02
CA LEU A 149 -2.36 -8.32 18.86
C LEU A 149 -1.91 -7.81 20.23
N ILE A 150 -0.86 -6.98 20.26
CA ILE A 150 -0.26 -6.41 21.49
C ILE A 150 0.56 -7.45 22.29
N SER A 151 0.60 -8.72 21.87
CA SER A 151 1.47 -9.70 22.49
C SER A 151 2.95 -9.38 22.29
N GLU A 152 3.77 -9.73 23.27
CA GLU A 152 5.23 -9.67 23.15
C GLU A 152 5.69 -10.55 21.98
N ILE A 153 6.44 -9.95 21.05
CA ILE A 153 7.04 -10.68 19.92
C ILE A 153 8.19 -11.55 20.41
N GLY A 154 8.86 -11.12 21.49
CA GLY A 154 10.02 -11.78 22.08
C GLY A 154 11.34 -11.16 21.62
N ASN A 155 12.42 -11.94 21.71
CA ASN A 155 13.77 -11.47 21.40
C ASN A 155 14.30 -12.12 20.13
N ILE A 156 15.04 -11.36 19.32
CA ILE A 156 15.93 -11.92 18.29
C ILE A 156 17.35 -12.01 18.85
N ILE A 157 18.07 -13.08 18.47
CA ILE A 157 19.48 -13.25 18.79
C ILE A 157 20.28 -12.96 17.53
N LEU A 158 21.13 -11.94 17.57
CA LEU A 158 22.03 -11.60 16.47
C LEU A 158 23.18 -12.61 16.35
N PRO A 159 23.86 -12.69 15.19
CA PRO A 159 25.06 -13.52 15.04
C PRO A 159 26.18 -13.19 16.05
N SER A 160 26.18 -11.98 16.60
CA SER A 160 27.09 -11.54 17.69
C SER A 160 26.76 -12.16 19.05
N GLY A 161 25.61 -12.83 19.21
CA GLY A 161 25.08 -13.30 20.49
C GLY A 161 24.25 -12.25 21.25
N GLU A 162 24.10 -11.04 20.70
CA GLU A 162 23.27 -9.98 21.29
C GLU A 162 21.78 -10.31 21.19
N HIS A 163 21.03 -10.04 22.26
CA HIS A 163 19.58 -10.19 22.32
C HIS A 163 18.90 -8.83 22.11
N ILE A 164 18.06 -8.71 21.09
CA ILE A 164 17.26 -7.51 20.82
C ILE A 164 15.80 -7.83 21.09
N ASN A 165 15.16 -7.04 21.97
CA ASN A 165 13.72 -7.10 22.19
C ASN A 165 12.99 -6.51 20.97
N MET A 166 12.09 -7.30 20.39
CA MET A 166 11.32 -6.94 19.20
C MET A 166 10.05 -6.14 19.51
N GLY A 167 9.75 -5.91 20.79
CA GLY A 167 8.59 -5.18 21.26
C GLY A 167 7.29 -5.98 21.14
N ARG A 168 6.17 -5.26 21.09
CA ARG A 168 4.83 -5.82 21.02
C ARG A 168 4.25 -5.73 19.61
N LEU A 169 3.45 -6.73 19.27
CA LEU A 169 2.84 -6.88 17.96
C LEU A 169 1.94 -5.69 17.60
N LEU A 170 2.28 -5.01 16.49
CA LEU A 170 1.49 -3.90 15.92
C LEU A 170 1.28 -2.75 16.90
N MET A 171 2.26 -2.54 17.79
CA MET A 171 2.39 -1.34 18.60
C MET A 171 3.33 -0.36 17.90
N ARG A 172 3.05 0.93 18.03
CA ARG A 172 3.99 1.98 17.64
C ARG A 172 4.61 2.58 18.89
N ASP A 173 5.92 2.80 18.86
CA ASP A 173 6.60 3.57 19.89
C ASP A 173 6.08 5.01 19.83
N THR A 174 5.76 5.57 21.00
CA THR A 174 5.39 6.99 21.18
C THR A 174 6.52 7.75 21.82
#